data_AF-A0A0F7VN29-F1
#
_entry.id   AF-A0A0F7VN29-F1
#
_cell.length_a   1.000
_cell.length_b   1.000
_cell.length_c   1.000
_cell.angle_alpha   90.00
_cell.angle_beta   90.00
_cell.angle_gamma   90.00
#
_symmetry.space_group_name_H-M   'P 1'
#
loop_
_entity.id
_entity.type
_entity.pdbx_description
1 polymer ?
#
loop_
_entity_poly.entity_id
_entity_poly.type
_entity_poly.pdbx_seq_one_letter_code
_entity_poly.pdbx_strand_id
1 'polypeptide(L)'
;MNNVMAGRCKVVLRATYTDLGGKMAATFGLVVAGSPHQAGEIVSQINQDQSEKIDTVHMPTVRPFPVPGTAAAEWSDGMGIGGASSKVFMVPESPYAVTVTVGPTDPARSVGHLPEPWGLMAHREKRPYLGIAQSLVSIYAGEVQRTVQEQ
;
A
#
# COMPACT_ATOMS: atom_id res chain seq x y z
N MET A 1 -2.98 18.12 9.45
CA MET A 1 -2.44 16.77 9.23
C MET A 1 -2.14 16.19 10.60
N ASN A 2 -3.04 15.38 11.16
CA ASN A 2 -2.87 14.84 12.51
C ASN A 2 -1.66 13.90 12.52
N ASN A 3 -0.72 14.20 13.40
CA ASN A 3 0.62 13.65 13.42
C ASN A 3 0.65 12.29 14.13
N VAL A 4 -0.28 11.38 13.78
CA VAL A 4 -0.35 10.02 14.34
C VAL A 4 0.96 9.26 14.12
N MET A 5 1.70 9.63 13.08
CA MET A 5 3.00 9.03 12.73
C MET A 5 4.21 9.68 13.45
N ALA A 6 4.11 10.89 14.02
CA ALA A 6 5.25 11.46 14.74
C ALA A 6 5.36 10.87 16.14
N GLY A 7 6.36 10.00 16.27
CA GLY A 7 6.94 9.63 17.56
C GLY A 7 6.49 8.30 18.14
N ARG A 8 5.53 7.59 17.51
CA ARG A 8 5.02 6.31 18.06
C ARG A 8 4.88 5.19 17.03
N CYS A 9 5.43 5.35 15.83
CA CYS A 9 5.29 4.38 14.75
C CYS A 9 6.64 4.25 14.03
N LYS A 10 7.11 3.01 13.81
CA LYS A 10 8.33 2.72 13.05
C LYS A 10 8.01 1.80 11.89
N VAL A 11 8.43 2.16 10.68
CA VAL A 11 8.47 1.23 9.55
C VAL A 11 9.74 0.38 9.73
N VAL A 12 9.57 -0.91 9.98
CA VAL A 12 10.68 -1.83 10.29
C VAL A 12 11.09 -2.69 9.10
N LEU A 13 10.23 -2.82 8.09
CA LEU A 13 10.56 -3.46 6.83
C LEU A 13 9.91 -2.71 5.69
N ARG A 14 10.65 -2.55 4.59
CA ARG A 14 10.13 -2.03 3.32
C ARG A 14 10.67 -2.87 2.18
N ALA A 15 9.78 -3.42 1.37
CA ALA A 15 10.15 -4.30 0.25
C ALA A 15 9.25 -4.01 -0.95
N THR A 16 9.82 -4.06 -2.16
CA THR A 16 9.09 -3.88 -3.42
C THR A 16 9.09 -5.18 -4.20
N TYR A 17 7.90 -5.59 -4.64
CA TYR A 17 7.69 -6.72 -5.52
C TYR A 17 7.06 -6.24 -6.81
N THR A 18 7.29 -6.98 -7.90
CA THR A 18 6.56 -6.80 -9.14
C THR A 18 5.70 -8.02 -9.41
N ASP A 19 4.63 -7.85 -10.19
CA ASP A 19 3.92 -9.00 -10.75
C ASP A 19 4.83 -9.78 -11.72
N LEU A 20 4.39 -10.99 -12.10
CA LEU A 20 5.15 -11.85 -13.01
C LEU A 20 5.45 -11.19 -14.36
N GLY A 21 4.57 -10.29 -14.82
CA GLY A 21 4.76 -9.56 -16.06
C GLY A 21 5.61 -8.29 -15.92
N GLY A 22 5.99 -7.89 -14.70
CA GLY A 22 6.72 -6.65 -14.44
C GLY A 22 5.94 -5.39 -14.82
N LYS A 23 4.60 -5.44 -14.86
CA LYS A 23 3.70 -4.34 -15.24
C LYS A 23 3.16 -3.56 -14.04
N MET A 24 3.24 -4.14 -12.84
CA MET A 24 2.75 -3.58 -11.60
C MET A 24 3.80 -3.79 -10.51
N ALA A 25 4.02 -2.76 -9.69
CA ALA A 25 4.86 -2.81 -8.51
C ALA A 25 4.01 -2.65 -7.25
N ALA A 26 4.44 -3.29 -6.18
CA ALA A 26 3.87 -3.21 -4.85
C ALA A 26 4.98 -3.00 -3.83
N THR A 27 5.05 -1.84 -3.19
CA THR A 27 5.90 -1.62 -2.02
C THR A 27 5.10 -1.91 -0.77
N PHE A 28 5.55 -2.88 0.03
CA PHE A 28 5.03 -3.17 1.36
C PHE A 28 5.83 -2.43 2.42
N GLY A 29 5.15 -2.04 3.49
CA GLY A 29 5.73 -1.56 4.74
C GLY A 29 5.20 -2.39 5.91
N LEU A 30 6.10 -2.99 6.69
CA LEU A 30 5.75 -3.50 8.02
C LEU A 30 5.94 -2.37 9.02
N VAL A 31 4.88 -2.05 9.73
CA VAL A 31 4.79 -0.94 10.67
C VAL A 31 4.63 -1.49 12.08
N VAL A 32 5.40 -0.94 13.02
CA VAL A 32 5.28 -1.20 14.46
C VAL A 32 4.75 0.06 15.12
N ALA A 33 3.53 0.00 15.62
CA ALA A 33 2.93 1.05 16.43
C ALA A 33 3.37 0.96 17.90
N GLY A 34 3.17 2.04 18.66
CA GLY A 34 3.47 2.08 20.08
C GLY A 34 2.52 1.23 20.93
N SER A 35 1.38 0.82 20.37
CA SER A 35 0.44 -0.12 21.00
C SER A 35 -0.45 -0.82 19.97
N PRO A 36 -1.08 -1.96 20.32
CA PRO A 36 -2.05 -2.64 19.45
C PRO A 36 -3.28 -1.79 19.08
N HIS A 37 -3.66 -0.84 19.95
CA HIS A 37 -4.71 0.13 19.67
C HIS A 37 -4.28 1.12 18.58
N GLN A 38 -3.07 1.69 18.70
CA GLN A 38 -2.52 2.61 17.70
C GLN A 38 -2.34 1.93 16.34
N ALA A 39 -2.01 0.64 16.30
CA ALA A 39 -1.98 -0.12 15.05
C ALA A 39 -3.37 -0.13 14.36
N GLY A 40 -4.45 -0.28 15.14
CA GLY A 40 -5.83 -0.22 14.63
C GLY A 40 -6.23 1.18 14.12
N GLU A 41 -5.79 2.24 14.79
CA GLU A 41 -6.00 3.63 14.34
C GLU A 41 -5.29 3.90 13.02
N ILE A 42 -4.02 3.48 12.88
CA ILE A 42 -3.23 3.62 11.64
C ILE A 42 -3.92 2.90 10.48
N VAL A 43 -4.35 1.64 10.69
CA VAL A 43 -5.04 0.85 9.67
C VAL A 43 -6.34 1.52 9.24
N SER A 44 -7.16 1.95 10.19
CA SER A 44 -8.44 2.62 9.92
C SER A 44 -8.25 3.91 9.14
N GLN A 45 -7.31 4.76 9.57
CA GLN A 45 -7.02 6.03 8.91
C GLN A 45 -6.53 5.83 7.48
N ILE A 46 -5.57 4.93 7.26
CA ILE A 46 -5.06 4.65 5.91
C ILE A 46 -6.19 4.14 5.00
N ASN A 47 -6.98 3.16 5.46
CA ASN A 47 -8.03 2.58 4.63
C ASN A 47 -9.16 3.57 4.34
N GLN A 48 -9.49 4.43 5.29
CA GLN A 48 -10.44 5.52 5.08
C GLN A 48 -9.92 6.51 4.02
N ASP A 49 -8.70 7.01 4.22
CA ASP A 49 -8.07 7.95 3.28
C ASP A 49 -8.02 7.36 1.86
N GLN A 50 -7.63 6.10 1.71
CA GLN A 50 -7.52 5.44 0.39
C GLN A 50 -8.88 5.19 -0.26
N SER A 51 -9.94 4.95 0.54
CA SER A 51 -11.28 4.73 0.01
C SER A 51 -11.96 6.04 -0.42
N GLU A 52 -11.77 7.12 0.34
CA GLU A 52 -12.41 8.42 0.08
C GLU A 52 -11.70 9.24 -0.99
N LYS A 53 -10.37 9.07 -1.13
CA LYS A 53 -9.53 9.98 -1.94
C LYS A 53 -9.08 9.39 -3.26
N ILE A 54 -9.64 8.26 -3.70
CA ILE A 54 -9.17 7.50 -4.88
C ILE A 54 -9.04 8.33 -6.17
N ASP A 55 -9.89 9.34 -6.30
CA ASP A 55 -9.94 10.23 -7.47
C ASP A 55 -9.15 11.55 -7.29
N THR A 56 -8.49 11.75 -6.15
CA THR A 56 -7.72 12.97 -5.84
C THR A 56 -6.21 12.72 -5.87
N VAL A 57 -5.41 13.74 -5.51
CA VAL A 57 -3.96 13.58 -5.36
C VAL A 57 -3.68 12.49 -4.34
N HIS A 58 -3.08 11.42 -4.81
CA HIS A 58 -2.71 10.28 -3.99
C HIS A 58 -1.30 10.44 -3.46
N MET A 59 -1.20 10.44 -2.13
CA MET A 59 0.06 10.19 -1.47
C MET A 59 0.15 8.69 -1.21
N PRO A 60 1.31 8.06 -1.50
CA PRO A 60 1.50 6.65 -1.23
C PRO A 60 1.39 6.37 0.28
N THR A 61 0.73 5.27 0.65
CA THR A 61 0.59 4.82 2.05
C THR A 61 1.92 4.35 2.64
N VAL A 62 2.81 3.83 1.79
CA VAL A 62 4.22 3.57 2.06
C VAL A 62 5.01 4.08 0.88
N ARG A 63 6.01 4.93 1.15
CA ARG A 63 6.85 5.52 0.11
C ARG A 63 7.46 4.42 -0.78
N PRO A 64 7.17 4.41 -2.09
CA PRO A 64 7.81 3.58 -3.10
C PRO A 64 9.30 3.39 -2.86
N PHE A 65 9.76 2.14 -3.03
CA PHE A 65 11.17 1.80 -2.96
C PHE A 65 11.62 1.25 -4.33
N PRO A 66 12.36 2.05 -5.12
CA PRO A 66 12.82 1.61 -6.43
C PRO A 66 13.85 0.48 -6.31
N VAL A 67 13.85 -0.42 -7.29
CA VAL A 67 14.75 -1.58 -7.33
C VAL A 67 15.54 -1.55 -8.64
N PRO A 68 16.76 -0.97 -8.64
CA PRO A 68 17.57 -0.83 -9.85
C PRO A 68 17.83 -2.17 -10.56
N GLY A 69 17.85 -2.13 -11.89
CA GLY A 69 18.07 -3.33 -12.72
C GLY A 69 16.85 -4.25 -12.84
N THR A 70 15.67 -3.82 -12.38
CA THR A 70 14.41 -4.57 -12.48
C THR A 70 13.31 -3.71 -13.10
N ALA A 71 12.13 -4.30 -13.33
CA ALA A 71 10.96 -3.56 -13.80
C ALA A 71 10.48 -2.45 -12.84
N ALA A 72 10.89 -2.48 -11.56
CA ALA A 72 10.58 -1.44 -10.58
C ALA A 72 11.71 -0.41 -10.41
N ALA A 73 12.63 -0.28 -11.39
CA ALA A 73 13.75 0.65 -11.30
C ALA A 73 13.31 2.13 -11.18
N GLU A 74 12.22 2.50 -11.85
CA GLU A 74 11.68 3.87 -11.87
C GLU A 74 10.50 4.06 -10.90
N TRP A 75 10.19 3.05 -10.09
CA TRP A 75 9.07 3.08 -9.15
C TRP A 75 9.18 4.25 -8.17
N SER A 76 8.17 5.13 -8.17
CA SER A 76 8.22 6.43 -7.49
C SER A 76 6.87 6.86 -6.94
N ASP A 77 6.86 7.90 -6.09
CA ASP A 77 5.67 8.42 -5.41
C ASP A 77 4.51 8.73 -6.38
N GLY A 78 4.82 9.27 -7.57
CA GLY A 78 3.81 9.62 -8.58
C GLY A 78 3.18 8.43 -9.32
N MET A 79 3.76 7.23 -9.17
CA MET A 79 3.27 6.00 -9.78
C MET A 79 2.39 5.20 -8.82
N GLY A 80 2.34 5.57 -7.53
CA GLY A 80 1.45 4.98 -6.53
C GLY A 80 -0.02 5.34 -6.76
N ILE A 81 -0.87 4.34 -7.02
CA ILE A 81 -2.30 4.53 -7.32
C ILE A 81 -3.20 3.88 -6.29
N GLY A 82 -2.82 2.71 -5.77
CA GLY A 82 -3.61 2.01 -4.78
C GLY A 82 -2.84 1.93 -3.47
N GLY A 83 -3.55 2.02 -2.36
CA GLY A 83 -2.98 1.78 -1.06
C GLY A 83 -3.97 1.08 -0.14
N ALA A 84 -3.45 0.29 0.78
CA ALA A 84 -4.24 -0.32 1.84
C ALA A 84 -3.37 -0.61 3.06
N SER A 85 -4.03 -0.93 4.17
CA SER A 85 -3.39 -1.39 5.40
C SER A 85 -4.21 -2.49 6.07
N SER A 86 -3.53 -3.40 6.76
CA SER A 86 -4.14 -4.47 7.55
C SER A 86 -3.38 -4.69 8.85
N LYS A 87 -4.10 -5.01 9.93
CA LYS A 87 -3.48 -5.37 11.22
C LYS A 87 -2.97 -6.79 11.14
N VAL A 88 -1.79 -7.05 11.70
CA VAL A 88 -1.32 -8.43 11.93
C VAL A 88 -1.92 -8.88 13.26
N PHE A 89 -2.88 -9.79 13.20
CA PHE A 89 -3.53 -10.32 14.40
C PHE A 89 -2.62 -11.35 15.07
N MET A 90 -2.46 -11.25 16.40
CA MET A 90 -1.71 -12.20 17.22
C MET A 90 -2.33 -12.26 18.62
N VAL A 91 -1.98 -13.28 19.41
CA VAL A 91 -2.34 -13.39 20.83
C VAL A 91 -1.06 -13.43 21.68
N PRO A 92 -0.84 -12.48 22.61
CA PRO A 92 -1.66 -11.28 22.86
C PRO A 92 -1.66 -10.31 21.66
N GLU A 93 -2.58 -9.32 21.67
CA GLU A 93 -2.75 -8.42 20.53
C GLU A 93 -1.44 -7.79 20.04
N SER A 94 -1.25 -7.76 18.72
CA SER A 94 0.01 -7.31 18.12
C SER A 94 0.01 -5.80 17.80
N PRO A 95 1.17 -5.11 17.97
CA PRO A 95 1.37 -3.72 17.56
C PRO A 95 1.70 -3.57 16.06
N TYR A 96 1.64 -4.65 15.28
CA TYR A 96 2.06 -4.67 13.89
C TYR A 96 0.91 -4.38 12.93
N ALA A 97 1.20 -3.58 11.90
CA ALA A 97 0.36 -3.38 10.74
C ALA A 97 1.19 -3.54 9.47
N VAL A 98 0.56 -4.07 8.42
CA VAL A 98 1.13 -4.16 7.08
C VAL A 98 0.42 -3.15 6.22
N THR A 99 1.17 -2.29 5.55
CA THR A 99 0.63 -1.37 4.53
C THR A 99 1.27 -1.64 3.18
N VAL A 100 0.56 -1.36 2.10
CA VAL A 100 1.08 -1.49 0.74
C VAL A 100 0.70 -0.27 -0.08
N THR A 101 1.59 0.13 -0.98
CA THR A 101 1.31 1.01 -2.12
C THR A 101 1.54 0.22 -3.39
N VAL A 102 0.59 0.28 -4.32
CA VAL A 102 0.62 -0.42 -5.61
C VAL A 102 0.44 0.55 -6.78
N GLY A 103 0.94 0.19 -7.94
CA GLY A 103 0.78 0.97 -9.16
C GLY A 103 1.52 0.37 -10.36
N PRO A 104 1.37 0.95 -11.55
CA PRO A 104 2.08 0.49 -12.74
C PRO A 104 3.59 0.71 -12.60
N THR A 105 4.36 -0.06 -13.35
CA THR A 105 5.81 0.14 -13.52
C THR A 105 6.16 1.00 -14.72
N ASP A 106 5.23 1.23 -15.65
CA ASP A 106 5.42 2.08 -16.81
C ASP A 106 5.25 3.56 -16.43
N PRO A 107 6.33 4.38 -16.41
CA PRO A 107 6.25 5.78 -16.03
C PRO A 107 5.59 6.65 -17.10
N ALA A 108 5.52 6.19 -18.36
CA ALA A 108 4.89 6.95 -19.45
C ALA A 108 3.36 6.87 -19.39
N ARG A 109 2.81 5.86 -18.71
CA ARG A 109 1.37 5.66 -18.59
C ARG A 109 0.82 6.40 -17.37
N SER A 110 0.13 7.51 -17.63
CA SER A 110 -0.68 8.17 -16.61
C SER A 110 -2.04 7.48 -16.46
N VAL A 111 -2.15 6.57 -15.50
CA VAL A 111 -3.42 5.87 -15.20
C VAL A 111 -4.49 6.88 -14.76
N GLY A 112 -5.70 6.71 -15.28
CA GLY A 112 -6.79 7.64 -15.09
C GLY A 112 -6.76 8.85 -16.03
N HIS A 113 -5.92 8.83 -17.07
CA HIS A 113 -5.86 9.87 -18.10
C HIS A 113 -5.99 9.23 -19.49
N LEU A 114 -7.09 8.54 -19.71
CA LEU A 114 -7.43 7.99 -21.02
C LEU A 114 -7.82 9.11 -21.99
N PRO A 115 -7.50 8.99 -23.30
CA PRO A 115 -7.93 9.97 -24.29
C PRO A 115 -9.46 9.99 -24.43
N GLU A 116 -10.01 11.06 -24.99
CA GLU A 116 -11.44 11.14 -25.32
C GLU A 116 -11.81 10.07 -26.39
N PRO A 117 -13.00 9.45 -26.30
CA PRO A 117 -14.09 9.68 -25.33
C PRO A 117 -13.98 8.86 -24.02
N TRP A 118 -12.86 8.18 -23.78
CA TRP A 118 -12.69 7.25 -22.66
C TRP A 118 -12.27 7.93 -21.34
N GLY A 119 -12.07 9.26 -21.32
CA GLY A 119 -11.68 10.02 -20.13
C GLY A 119 -12.60 9.81 -18.93
N LEU A 120 -13.91 9.61 -19.17
CA LEU A 120 -14.90 9.27 -18.14
C LEU A 120 -14.62 7.92 -17.44
N MET A 121 -13.81 7.03 -18.03
CA MET A 121 -13.46 5.73 -17.45
C MET A 121 -12.22 5.77 -16.54
N ALA A 122 -11.59 6.95 -16.37
CA ALA A 122 -10.42 7.14 -15.53
C ALA A 122 -10.57 6.56 -14.11
N HIS A 123 -11.70 6.83 -13.46
CA HIS A 123 -12.02 6.30 -12.13
C HIS A 123 -12.08 4.76 -12.11
N ARG A 124 -12.56 4.15 -13.19
CA ARG A 124 -12.63 2.68 -13.33
C ARG A 124 -11.26 2.06 -13.52
N GLU A 125 -10.29 2.81 -14.03
CA GLU A 125 -8.92 2.33 -14.21
C GLU A 125 -8.13 2.33 -12.89
N LYS A 126 -8.40 3.30 -12.00
CA LYS A 126 -7.75 3.40 -10.68
C LYS A 126 -8.31 2.41 -9.66
N ARG A 127 -9.63 2.20 -9.62
CA ARG A 127 -10.31 1.32 -8.64
C ARG A 127 -9.70 -0.08 -8.48
N PRO A 128 -9.30 -0.78 -9.55
CA PRO A 128 -8.64 -2.08 -9.44
C PRO A 128 -7.39 -2.06 -8.57
N TYR A 129 -6.61 -0.97 -8.57
CA TYR A 129 -5.40 -0.86 -7.74
C TYR A 129 -5.73 -0.83 -6.25
N LEU A 130 -6.83 -0.17 -5.84
CA LEU A 130 -7.29 -0.23 -4.44
C LEU A 130 -7.68 -1.67 -4.05
N GLY A 131 -8.42 -2.37 -4.91
CA GLY A 131 -8.80 -3.77 -4.66
C GLY A 131 -7.59 -4.69 -4.54
N ILE A 132 -6.61 -4.54 -5.44
CA ILE A 132 -5.33 -5.26 -5.39
C ILE A 132 -4.61 -4.96 -4.07
N ALA A 133 -4.49 -3.70 -3.68
CA ALA A 133 -3.84 -3.32 -2.43
C ALA A 133 -4.50 -4.00 -1.21
N GLN A 134 -5.83 -3.98 -1.14
CA GLN A 134 -6.61 -4.63 -0.07
C GLN A 134 -6.36 -6.14 -0.02
N SER A 135 -6.37 -6.82 -1.16
CA SER A 135 -6.07 -8.25 -1.23
C SER A 135 -4.64 -8.55 -0.77
N LEU A 136 -3.66 -7.77 -1.25
CA LEU A 136 -2.25 -7.97 -0.93
C LEU A 136 -1.96 -7.80 0.57
N VAL A 137 -2.46 -6.74 1.22
CA VAL A 137 -2.23 -6.55 2.67
C VAL A 137 -2.94 -7.60 3.51
N SER A 138 -4.13 -8.06 3.09
CA SER A 138 -4.87 -9.10 3.78
C SER A 138 -4.10 -10.42 3.78
N ILE A 139 -3.63 -10.84 2.60
CA ILE A 139 -2.82 -12.06 2.43
C ILE A 139 -1.52 -11.92 3.22
N TYR A 140 -0.75 -10.85 3.00
CA TYR A 140 0.57 -10.68 3.62
C TYR A 140 0.47 -10.62 5.16
N ALA A 141 -0.51 -9.90 5.71
CA ALA A 141 -0.72 -9.86 7.16
C ALA A 141 -1.09 -11.24 7.73
N GLY A 142 -1.93 -12.01 7.02
CA GLY A 142 -2.28 -13.39 7.40
C GLY A 142 -1.08 -14.34 7.38
N GLU A 143 -0.20 -14.22 6.37
CA GLU A 143 1.03 -15.02 6.28
C GLU A 143 2.03 -14.68 7.40
N VAL A 144 2.19 -13.38 7.70
CA VAL A 144 3.04 -12.94 8.83
C VAL A 144 2.49 -13.49 10.14
N GLN A 145 1.18 -13.40 10.36
CA GLN A 145 0.54 -13.98 11.54
C GLN A 145 0.86 -15.48 11.66
N ARG A 146 0.64 -16.26 10.60
CA ARG A 146 0.86 -17.71 10.63
C ARG A 146 2.32 -18.07 10.90
N THR A 147 3.24 -17.41 10.21
CA THR A 147 4.69 -17.65 10.34
C THR A 147 5.20 -17.39 11.76
N VAL A 148 4.62 -16.41 12.46
CA VAL A 148 5.04 -16.05 13.83
C VAL A 148 4.32 -16.87 14.91
N GLN A 149 3.11 -17.37 14.64
CA GLN A 149 2.35 -18.22 15.58
C GLN A 149 2.78 -19.70 15.58
N GLU A 150 3.40 -20.18 14.49
CA GLU A 150 3.91 -21.56 14.39
C GLU A 150 5.30 -21.76 15.04
N GLN A 151 5.83 -20.74 15.73
CA GLN A 151 7.03 -20.80 16.58
C GLN A 151 6.67 -20.87 18.06
#